data_AF-A0A090TBC2-F1
#
_entry.id   AF-A0A090TBC2-F1
#
_cell.length_a   1.000
_cell.length_b   1.000
_cell.length_c   1.000
_cell.angle_alpha   90.00
_cell.angle_beta   90.00
_cell.angle_gamma   90.00
#
_symmetry.space_group_name_H-M   'P 1'
#
loop_
_entity.id
_entity.type
_entity.pdbx_description
1 polymer ?
#
loop_
_entity_poly.entity_id
_entity_poly.type
_entity_poly.pdbx_seq_one_letter_code
_entity_poly.pdbx_strand_id
1 'polypeptide(L)'
;MKLPKISSLYGRIFAIFWFTMLLVLIAVLALPHLDPRVAREVSTETLGQIKASRDRIERQFVNESSIGRIVYQLDKSERMHNKDRKTKGPSFFIVDKAGNILSTQKHVDFKERMLKNFITSVDTFDKPMQKLYGRYMLVGPVPINLAKQEYDLYIGMRWNQPPPFYSECLISHSSSC
;
A
#
# COMPACT_ATOMS: atom_id res chain seq x y z
N MET A 1 -44.68 14.19 -34.26
CA MET A 1 -45.07 15.03 -33.09
C MET A 1 -43.88 15.89 -32.71
N LYS A 2 -43.99 17.22 -32.81
CA LYS A 2 -42.88 18.16 -32.57
C LYS A 2 -42.64 18.28 -31.07
N LEU A 3 -41.47 17.81 -30.60
CA LEU A 3 -41.04 17.99 -29.21
C LEU A 3 -40.92 19.50 -28.93
N PRO A 4 -41.61 20.04 -27.91
CA PRO A 4 -41.53 21.45 -27.58
C PRO A 4 -40.11 21.76 -27.07
N LYS A 5 -39.46 22.74 -27.70
CA LYS A 5 -38.15 23.25 -27.28
C LYS A 5 -38.33 23.86 -25.89
N ILE A 6 -37.88 23.17 -24.85
CA ILE A 6 -37.70 23.75 -23.51
C ILE A 6 -36.48 24.68 -23.60
N SER A 7 -36.66 25.82 -24.25
CA SER A 7 -35.66 26.90 -24.32
C SER A 7 -36.05 28.01 -23.35
N SER A 8 -36.52 27.66 -22.15
CA SER A 8 -36.74 28.68 -21.12
C SER A 8 -35.37 29.14 -20.64
N LEU A 9 -35.10 30.44 -20.77
CA LEU A 9 -33.91 31.11 -20.24
C LEU A 9 -33.66 30.69 -18.78
N TYR A 10 -34.75 30.58 -18.01
CA TYR A 10 -34.77 30.12 -16.63
C TYR A 10 -34.25 28.69 -16.45
N GLY A 11 -34.61 27.74 -17.32
CA GLY A 11 -34.14 26.36 -17.23
C GLY A 11 -32.63 26.23 -17.43
N ARG A 12 -32.01 27.10 -18.25
CA ARG A 12 -30.55 27.13 -18.45
C ARG A 12 -29.83 27.65 -17.21
N ILE A 13 -30.32 28.75 -16.63
CA ILE A 13 -29.77 29.33 -15.40
C ILE A 13 -29.90 28.33 -14.25
N PHE A 14 -31.06 27.68 -14.11
CA PHE A 14 -31.29 26.64 -13.12
C PHE A 14 -30.34 25.45 -13.31
N ALA A 15 -30.17 24.96 -14.54
CA ALA A 15 -29.27 23.83 -14.82
C ALA A 15 -27.82 24.16 -14.47
N ILE A 16 -27.31 25.34 -14.83
CA ILE A 16 -25.94 25.75 -14.51
C ILE A 16 -25.78 25.90 -13.00
N PHE A 17 -26.71 26.58 -12.33
CA PHE A 17 -26.65 26.78 -10.88
C PHE A 17 -26.61 25.44 -10.14
N TRP A 18 -27.55 24.54 -10.45
CA TRP A 18 -27.59 23.22 -9.81
C TRP A 18 -26.36 22.39 -10.15
N PHE A 19 -25.90 22.42 -11.41
CA PHE A 19 -24.69 21.72 -11.83
C PHE A 19 -23.45 22.20 -11.06
N THR A 20 -23.30 23.52 -10.86
CA THR A 20 -22.18 24.05 -10.08
C THR A 20 -22.25 23.65 -8.60
N MET A 21 -23.45 23.63 -7.99
CA MET A 21 -23.62 23.14 -6.62
C MET A 21 -23.31 21.63 -6.50
N LEU A 22 -23.76 20.81 -7.45
CA LEU A 22 -23.41 19.38 -7.53
C LEU A 22 -21.91 19.18 -7.71
N LEU A 23 -21.28 19.94 -8.60
CA LEU A 23 -19.85 19.82 -8.90
C LEU A 23 -19.00 20.15 -7.68
N VAL A 24 -19.35 21.20 -6.93
CA VAL A 24 -18.69 21.52 -5.66
C VAL A 24 -18.86 20.38 -4.65
N LEU A 25 -20.07 19.81 -4.53
CA LEU A 25 -20.33 18.71 -3.61
C LEU A 25 -19.52 17.44 -3.98
N ILE A 26 -19.48 17.09 -5.27
CA ILE A 26 -18.64 15.99 -5.76
C ILE A 26 -17.17 16.27 -5.49
N ALA A 27 -16.68 17.49 -5.72
CA ALA A 27 -15.28 17.84 -5.48
C ALA A 27 -14.91 17.66 -4.00
N VAL A 28 -15.74 18.14 -3.08
CA VAL A 28 -15.51 18.00 -1.62
C VAL A 28 -15.52 16.52 -1.20
N LEU A 29 -16.45 15.72 -1.73
CA LEU A 29 -16.51 14.28 -1.44
C LEU A 29 -15.39 13.48 -2.09
N ALA A 30 -14.93 13.88 -3.27
CA ALA A 30 -13.87 13.19 -4.00
C ALA A 30 -12.48 13.44 -3.39
N LEU A 31 -12.23 14.61 -2.78
CA LEU A 31 -10.94 14.95 -2.16
C LEU A 31 -10.40 13.88 -1.20
N PRO A 32 -11.15 13.37 -0.19
CA PRO A 32 -10.63 12.34 0.71
C PRO A 32 -10.40 10.99 0.01
N HIS A 33 -11.14 10.69 -1.06
CA HIS A 33 -11.04 9.41 -1.76
C HIS A 33 -9.86 9.38 -2.73
N LEU A 34 -9.45 10.55 -3.21
CA LEU A 34 -8.29 10.76 -4.06
C LEU A 34 -6.97 10.81 -3.29
N ASP A 35 -6.99 10.94 -1.95
CA ASP A 35 -5.76 10.98 -1.17
C ASP A 35 -5.10 9.58 -1.10
N PRO A 36 -3.91 9.38 -1.71
CA PRO A 36 -3.19 8.12 -1.67
C PRO A 36 -2.57 7.82 -0.29
N ARG A 37 -2.70 8.72 0.69
CA ARG A 37 -2.18 8.54 2.06
C ARG A 37 -3.07 7.68 2.96
N VAL A 38 -4.31 7.42 2.56
CA VAL A 38 -5.24 6.58 3.32
C VAL A 38 -4.86 5.12 3.16
N ALA A 39 -4.87 4.35 4.26
CA ALA A 39 -4.67 2.92 4.22
C ALA A 39 -5.77 2.28 3.35
N ARG A 40 -5.38 1.58 2.29
CA ARG A 40 -6.31 0.91 1.38
C ARG A 40 -6.30 -0.59 1.69
N GLU A 41 -7.43 -1.25 1.43
CA GLU A 41 -7.43 -2.71 1.38
C GLU A 41 -6.45 -3.17 0.28
N VAL A 42 -5.73 -4.25 0.55
CA VAL A 42 -4.76 -4.82 -0.38
C VAL A 42 -5.52 -5.40 -1.57
N SER A 43 -5.11 -5.08 -2.79
CA SER A 43 -5.71 -5.69 -3.99
C SER A 43 -5.51 -7.20 -3.96
N THR A 44 -6.44 -7.95 -4.56
CA THR A 44 -6.38 -9.42 -4.59
C THR A 44 -5.09 -9.95 -5.22
N GLU A 45 -4.55 -9.25 -6.23
CA GLU A 45 -3.28 -9.58 -6.88
C GLU A 45 -2.08 -9.40 -5.94
N THR A 46 -1.98 -8.25 -5.27
CA THR A 46 -0.90 -7.97 -4.32
C THR A 46 -0.97 -8.91 -3.13
N LEU A 47 -2.18 -9.24 -2.66
CA LEU A 47 -2.41 -10.21 -1.60
C LEU A 47 -1.92 -11.61 -2.00
N GLY A 48 -2.12 -12.03 -3.25
CA GLY A 48 -1.58 -13.28 -3.79
C GLY A 48 -0.05 -13.33 -3.78
N GLN A 49 0.60 -12.24 -4.22
CA GLN A 49 2.07 -12.14 -4.21
C GLN A 49 2.64 -12.18 -2.79
N ILE A 50 1.96 -11.54 -1.84
CA ILE A 50 2.35 -11.53 -0.43
C ILE A 50 2.20 -12.92 0.18
N LYS A 51 1.07 -13.60 -0.06
CA LYS A 51 0.87 -14.99 0.39
C LYS A 51 1.91 -15.94 -0.20
N ALA A 52 2.20 -15.85 -1.49
CA ALA A 52 3.24 -16.65 -2.12
C ALA A 52 4.62 -16.38 -1.50
N SER A 53 4.93 -15.12 -1.18
CA SER A 53 6.18 -14.75 -0.50
C SER A 53 6.24 -15.30 0.92
N ARG A 54 5.14 -15.21 1.67
CA ARG A 54 5.00 -15.80 3.00
C ARG A 54 5.25 -17.31 2.96
N ASP A 55 4.55 -18.03 2.08
CA ASP A 55 4.68 -19.48 1.93
C ASP A 55 6.12 -19.90 1.61
N ARG A 56 6.82 -19.10 0.81
CA ARG A 56 8.23 -19.34 0.48
C ARG A 56 9.13 -19.21 1.71
N ILE A 57 8.89 -18.18 2.52
CA ILE A 57 9.63 -17.95 3.78
C ILE A 57 9.33 -19.09 4.75
N GLU A 58 8.06 -19.46 4.95
CA GLU A 58 7.68 -20.60 5.80
C GLU A 58 8.43 -21.86 5.38
N ARG A 59 8.38 -22.23 4.09
CA ARG A 59 9.09 -23.40 3.56
C ARG A 59 10.60 -23.35 3.74
N GLN A 60 11.21 -22.17 3.57
CA GLN A 60 12.66 -22.00 3.71
C GLN A 60 13.12 -22.21 5.16
N PHE A 61 12.29 -21.84 6.13
CA PHE A 61 12.64 -21.85 7.55
C PHE A 61 11.94 -22.93 8.38
N VAL A 62 11.24 -23.91 7.75
CA VAL A 62 10.60 -25.04 8.46
C VAL A 62 11.57 -25.78 9.39
N ASN A 63 12.83 -25.91 8.98
CA ASN A 63 13.85 -26.65 9.72
C ASN A 63 14.58 -25.80 10.77
N GLU A 64 14.35 -24.49 10.82
CA GLU A 64 15.03 -23.60 11.74
C GLU A 64 14.17 -23.38 13.00
N SER A 65 14.71 -23.75 14.16
CA SER A 65 14.03 -23.65 15.45
C SER A 65 14.32 -22.34 16.18
N SER A 66 15.23 -21.50 15.66
CA SER A 66 15.62 -20.25 16.31
C SER A 66 15.18 -19.02 15.52
N ILE A 67 14.23 -18.26 16.07
CA ILE A 67 13.70 -17.03 15.45
C ILE A 67 14.80 -16.00 15.18
N GLY A 68 15.79 -15.89 16.07
CA GLY A 68 16.93 -14.97 15.89
C GLY A 68 17.76 -15.28 14.65
N ARG A 69 17.96 -16.56 14.30
CA ARG A 69 18.66 -16.93 13.07
C ARG A 69 17.82 -16.65 11.83
N ILE A 70 16.51 -16.87 11.90
CA ILE A 70 15.58 -16.56 10.81
C ILE A 70 15.63 -15.06 10.50
N VAL A 71 15.45 -14.22 11.53
CA VAL A 71 15.53 -12.75 11.41
C VAL A 71 16.89 -12.34 10.84
N TYR A 72 17.99 -12.90 11.34
CA TYR A 72 19.33 -12.59 10.85
C TYR A 72 19.54 -12.97 9.38
N GLN A 73 19.04 -14.13 8.94
CA GLN A 73 19.15 -14.56 7.54
C GLN A 73 18.29 -13.69 6.60
N LEU A 74 17.10 -13.29 7.07
CA LEU A 74 16.19 -12.39 6.34
C LEU A 74 16.79 -10.98 6.22
N ASP A 75 17.40 -10.47 7.29
CA ASP A 75 18.13 -9.20 7.28
C ASP A 75 19.35 -9.26 6.36
N LYS A 76 20.08 -10.38 6.34
CA LYS A 76 21.26 -10.57 5.49
C LYS A 76 20.91 -10.57 4.01
N SER A 77 19.84 -11.26 3.61
CA SER A 77 19.38 -11.26 2.22
C SER A 77 18.94 -9.86 1.78
N GLU A 78 18.26 -9.13 2.67
CA GLU A 78 17.86 -7.75 2.40
C GLU A 78 19.05 -6.82 2.17
N ARG A 79 20.11 -6.93 2.97
CA ARG A 79 21.36 -6.17 2.81
C ARG A 79 22.04 -6.47 1.48
N MET A 80 22.04 -7.74 1.07
CA MET A 80 22.65 -8.15 -0.19
C MET A 80 21.91 -7.53 -1.39
N HIS A 81 20.59 -7.52 -1.37
CA HIS A 81 19.77 -6.89 -2.42
C HIS A 81 19.86 -5.35 -2.40
N ASN A 82 19.91 -4.72 -1.22
CA ASN A 82 20.00 -3.26 -1.11
C ASN A 82 21.37 -2.68 -1.49
N LYS A 83 22.42 -3.50 -1.61
CA LYS A 83 23.74 -3.06 -2.06
C LYS A 83 23.70 -2.54 -3.50
N ASP A 84 22.83 -3.13 -4.33
CA ASP A 84 22.60 -2.67 -5.69
C ASP A 84 21.58 -1.52 -5.70
N ARG A 85 22.07 -0.29 -5.90
CA ARG A 85 21.26 0.95 -5.94
C ARG A 85 20.07 0.89 -6.91
N LYS A 86 20.11 0.02 -7.92
CA LYS A 86 19.05 -0.15 -8.92
C LYS A 86 17.91 -1.09 -8.49
N THR A 87 18.16 -2.03 -7.57
CA THR A 87 17.19 -3.11 -7.25
C THR A 87 17.03 -3.25 -5.74
N LYS A 88 16.36 -2.28 -5.11
CA LYS A 88 15.98 -2.42 -3.70
C LYS A 88 14.92 -3.52 -3.57
N GLY A 89 15.30 -4.67 -3.01
CA GLY A 89 14.40 -5.77 -2.73
C GLY A 89 13.34 -5.45 -1.65
N PRO A 90 12.33 -6.30 -1.49
CA PRO A 90 11.36 -6.17 -0.40
C PRO A 90 12.06 -6.33 0.96
N SER A 91 11.68 -5.50 1.91
CA SER A 91 12.07 -5.62 3.32
C SER A 91 10.99 -6.37 4.07
N PHE A 92 11.40 -7.32 4.89
CA PHE A 92 10.50 -8.13 5.69
C PHE A 92 10.66 -7.75 7.16
N PHE A 93 9.55 -7.55 7.86
CA PHE A 93 9.54 -7.27 9.29
C PHE A 93 8.67 -8.31 9.97
N ILE A 94 9.21 -8.92 11.01
CA ILE A 94 8.51 -9.90 11.84
C ILE A 94 8.15 -9.19 13.15
N VAL A 95 6.90 -9.30 13.54
CA VAL A 95 6.37 -8.71 14.77
C VAL A 95 5.73 -9.83 15.59
N ASP A 96 6.03 -9.83 16.87
CA ASP A 96 5.40 -10.74 17.84
C ASP A 96 3.95 -10.31 18.12
N LYS A 97 3.10 -11.21 18.63
CA LYS A 97 1.74 -10.89 19.07
C LYS A 97 1.69 -9.83 20.17
N ALA A 98 2.80 -9.65 20.90
CA ALA A 98 3.00 -8.57 21.85
C ALA A 98 3.28 -7.19 21.20
N GLY A 99 3.33 -7.09 19.86
CA GLY A 99 3.63 -5.85 19.13
C GLY A 99 5.12 -5.50 19.07
N ASN A 100 5.99 -6.40 19.51
CA ASN A 100 7.43 -6.20 19.53
C ASN A 100 8.03 -6.51 18.16
N ILE A 101 8.77 -5.56 17.60
CA ILE A 101 9.43 -5.71 16.30
C ILE A 101 10.71 -6.52 16.49
N LEU A 102 10.81 -7.66 15.82
CA LEU A 102 11.97 -8.54 15.82
C LEU A 102 12.84 -8.21 14.61
N SER A 103 13.76 -7.25 14.76
CA SER A 103 14.74 -6.90 13.73
C SER A 103 16.16 -6.82 14.31
N THR A 104 17.16 -7.23 13.50
CA THR A 104 18.58 -7.11 13.85
C THR A 104 19.20 -5.82 13.26
N GLN A 105 18.39 -4.95 12.62
CA GLN A 105 18.87 -3.72 11.97
C GLN A 105 19.04 -2.54 12.94
N LYS A 106 20.30 -2.23 13.27
CA LYS A 106 20.69 -1.11 14.16
C LYS A 106 20.55 0.31 13.58
N HIS A 107 20.23 0.47 12.28
CA HIS A 107 20.36 1.75 11.54
C HIS A 107 19.11 2.19 10.76
N VAL A 108 17.92 1.87 11.26
CA VAL A 108 16.70 2.06 10.48
C VAL A 108 15.60 2.74 11.26
N ASP A 109 15.91 3.95 11.71
CA ASP A 109 14.94 4.85 12.32
C ASP A 109 13.68 5.03 11.45
N PHE A 110 13.82 5.09 10.13
CA PHE A 110 12.69 5.35 9.25
C PHE A 110 11.71 4.18 9.14
N LYS A 111 12.18 2.95 8.87
CA LYS A 111 11.28 1.79 8.70
C LYS A 111 10.67 1.37 10.04
N GLU A 112 11.40 1.47 11.14
CA GLU A 112 10.83 1.20 12.47
C GLU A 112 9.77 2.24 12.84
N ARG A 113 10.02 3.54 12.64
CA ARG A 113 9.02 4.59 12.89
C ARG A 113 7.80 4.39 11.99
N MET A 114 8.01 4.03 10.73
CA MET A 114 6.94 3.74 9.79
C MET A 114 6.10 2.53 10.23
N LEU A 115 6.74 1.44 10.64
CA LEU A 115 6.07 0.24 11.12
C LEU A 115 5.29 0.51 12.42
N LYS A 116 5.90 1.24 13.37
CA LYS A 116 5.21 1.71 14.58
C LYS A 116 4.00 2.56 14.22
N ASN A 117 4.14 3.54 13.32
CA ASN A 117 3.03 4.37 12.87
C ASN A 117 1.93 3.53 12.21
N PHE A 118 2.31 2.50 11.44
CA PHE A 118 1.36 1.59 10.81
C PHE A 118 0.56 0.82 11.84
N ILE A 119 1.24 0.17 12.80
CA ILE A 119 0.60 -0.60 13.88
C ILE A 119 -0.34 0.30 14.69
N THR A 120 0.06 1.54 15.01
CA THR A 120 -0.80 2.50 15.73
C THR A 120 -1.93 3.09 14.89
N SER A 121 -1.86 2.99 13.56
CA SER A 121 -2.83 3.58 12.63
C SER A 121 -3.88 2.58 12.16
N VAL A 122 -3.71 1.30 12.48
CA VAL A 122 -4.62 0.22 12.08
C VAL A 122 -5.34 -0.26 13.34
N ASP A 123 -6.62 0.06 13.45
CA ASP A 123 -7.46 -0.31 14.59
C ASP A 123 -7.90 -1.79 14.55
N THR A 124 -7.75 -2.46 13.40
CA THR A 124 -8.20 -3.85 13.21
C THR A 124 -7.20 -4.64 12.39
N PHE A 125 -6.69 -5.74 12.96
CA PHE A 125 -5.68 -6.61 12.34
C PHE A 125 -6.28 -7.81 11.57
N ASP A 126 -7.60 -7.93 11.50
CA ASP A 126 -8.29 -9.07 10.86
C ASP A 126 -8.10 -9.14 9.34
N LYS A 127 -7.79 -8.00 8.71
CA LYS A 127 -7.56 -7.91 7.28
C LYS A 127 -6.19 -7.31 6.99
N PRO A 128 -5.44 -7.86 6.02
CA PRO A 128 -4.19 -7.25 5.59
C PRO A 128 -4.50 -5.89 4.96
N MET A 129 -3.89 -4.83 5.49
CA MET A 129 -3.99 -3.47 4.98
C MET A 129 -2.68 -3.05 4.32
N GLN A 130 -2.77 -2.14 3.35
CA GLN A 130 -1.59 -1.48 2.78
C GLN A 130 -1.61 0.02 3.05
N LYS A 131 -0.46 0.59 3.38
CA LYS A 131 -0.29 2.03 3.56
C LYS A 131 0.97 2.51 2.85
N LEU A 132 0.83 3.59 2.09
CA LEU A 132 1.92 4.20 1.34
C LEU A 132 2.57 5.32 2.16
N TYR A 133 3.86 5.16 2.47
CA TYR A 133 4.71 6.15 3.10
C TYR A 133 5.65 6.74 2.05
N GLY A 134 5.18 7.80 1.38
CA GLY A 134 5.92 8.43 0.28
C GLY A 134 6.03 7.51 -0.94
N ARG A 135 7.18 6.87 -1.12
CA ARG A 135 7.44 5.86 -2.19
C ARG A 135 7.60 4.44 -1.65
N TYR A 136 7.31 4.24 -0.37
CA TYR A 136 7.50 2.96 0.31
C TYR A 136 6.15 2.46 0.79
N MET A 137 5.69 1.34 0.26
CA MET A 137 4.45 0.71 0.65
C MET A 137 4.74 -0.34 1.72
N LEU A 138 3.99 -0.27 2.81
CA LEU A 138 3.99 -1.29 3.85
C LEU A 138 2.67 -2.05 3.79
N VAL A 139 2.74 -3.37 3.84
CA VAL A 139 1.58 -4.25 3.81
C VAL A 139 1.63 -5.24 4.97
N GLY A 140 0.50 -5.41 5.65
CA GLY A 140 0.34 -6.36 6.75
C GLY A 140 -0.88 -6.04 7.62
N PRO A 141 -1.10 -6.80 8.70
CA PRO A 141 -0.35 -8.00 9.08
C PRO A 141 -0.72 -9.22 8.25
N VAL A 142 0.23 -10.15 8.08
CA VAL A 142 -0.03 -11.48 7.53
C VAL A 142 0.46 -12.52 8.52
N PRO A 143 -0.40 -13.42 9.02
CA PRO A 143 0.02 -14.43 9.98
C PRO A 143 1.01 -15.40 9.31
N ILE A 144 2.14 -15.63 9.98
CA ILE A 144 3.20 -16.55 9.57
C ILE A 144 3.59 -17.45 10.74
N ASN A 145 3.81 -18.73 10.48
CA ASN A 145 4.34 -19.65 11.49
C ASN A 145 5.86 -19.85 11.29
N LEU A 146 6.65 -19.43 12.27
CA LEU A 146 8.11 -19.56 12.27
C LEU A 146 8.55 -20.18 13.60
N ALA A 147 9.48 -21.13 13.56
CA ALA A 147 10.00 -21.78 14.76
C ALA A 147 8.90 -22.35 15.71
N LYS A 148 7.78 -22.84 15.15
CA LYS A 148 6.60 -23.35 15.87
C LYS A 148 5.82 -22.31 16.68
N GLN A 149 6.01 -21.03 16.38
CA GLN A 149 5.29 -19.91 16.99
C GLN A 149 4.64 -19.05 15.90
N GLU A 150 3.53 -18.43 16.26
CA GLU A 150 2.79 -17.54 15.37
C GLU A 150 3.32 -16.12 15.49
N TYR A 151 3.63 -15.52 14.35
CA TYR A 151 4.09 -14.15 14.22
C TYR A 151 3.28 -13.41 13.16
N ASP A 152 3.36 -12.09 13.20
CA ASP A 152 2.78 -11.23 12.17
C ASP A 152 3.89 -10.71 11.26
N LEU A 153 3.76 -11.03 9.97
CA LEU A 153 4.66 -10.59 8.92
C LEU A 153 4.16 -9.28 8.30
N TYR A 154 5.07 -8.32 8.19
CA TYR A 154 4.87 -7.10 7.42
C TYR A 154 5.91 -7.04 6.31
N ILE A 155 5.46 -6.64 5.12
CA ILE A 155 6.31 -6.55 3.93
C ILE A 155 6.34 -5.10 3.49
N GLY A 156 7.54 -4.55 3.45
CA GLY A 156 7.83 -3.22 2.95
C GLY A 156 8.46 -3.29 1.56
N MET A 157 7.86 -2.65 0.57
CA MET A 157 8.41 -2.60 -0.78
C MET A 157 8.34 -1.20 -1.35
N ARG A 158 9.29 -0.88 -2.23
CA ARG A 158 9.25 0.41 -2.92
C ARG A 158 8.13 0.38 -3.96
N TRP A 159 7.16 1.26 -3.81
CA TRP A 159 6.06 1.41 -4.75
C TRP A 159 6.52 2.28 -5.92
N ASN A 160 6.65 1.67 -7.09
CA ASN A 160 7.11 2.34 -8.32
C ASN A 160 5.96 2.73 -9.26
N GLN A 161 4.69 2.47 -8.90
CA GLN A 161 3.58 2.87 -9.76
C GLN A 161 3.43 4.40 -9.68
N PRO A 162 3.43 5.11 -10.83
CA PRO A 162 3.25 6.55 -10.83
C PRO A 162 1.88 6.89 -10.22
N PRO A 163 1.77 7.99 -9.47
CA PRO A 163 0.46 8.46 -9.00
C PRO A 163 -0.47 8.62 -10.21
N PRO A 164 -1.74 8.17 -10.11
CA PRO A 164 -2.66 8.07 -11.25
C PRO A 164 -2.98 9.43 -11.92
N PHE A 165 -2.59 10.54 -11.29
CA PHE A 165 -2.82 11.88 -11.82
C PHE A 165 -2.05 12.24 -13.10
N TYR A 166 -0.96 11.53 -13.45
CA TYR A 166 -0.11 11.91 -14.59
C TYR A 166 -0.30 11.08 -15.87
N SER A 167 -1.14 10.04 -15.87
CA SER A 167 -1.33 9.21 -17.07
C SER A 167 -2.19 9.86 -18.16
N GLU A 168 -2.94 10.92 -17.85
CA GLU A 168 -3.80 11.59 -18.85
C GLU A 168 -3.04 12.57 -19.75
N CYS A 169 -1.88 13.10 -19.34
CA CYS A 169 -1.13 14.05 -20.16
C CYS A 169 -0.26 13.41 -21.25
N LEU A 170 0.10 12.13 -21.15
CA LEU A 170 1.00 11.47 -22.10
C LEU A 170 0.30 10.84 -23.30
N ILE A 171 -1.03 10.70 -23.28
CA ILE A 171 -1.78 10.09 -24.39
C ILE A 171 -2.20 11.14 -25.43
N SER A 172 -2.23 12.44 -25.11
CA SER A 172 -2.67 13.49 -26.04
C SER A 172 -1.61 13.97 -27.04
N HIS A 173 -0.34 13.51 -26.96
CA HIS A 173 0.72 13.98 -27.87
C HIS A 173 1.24 12.93 -28.87
N SER A 174 0.67 11.72 -28.86
CA SER A 174 1.11 10.60 -29.74
C SER A 174 0.10 10.29 -30.86
N SER A 175 -0.60 11.30 -31.38
CA SER A 175 -1.46 11.17 -32.55
C SER A 175 -1.11 12.24 -33.60
N SER A 176 0.15 12.25 -34.03
CA SER A 176 0.63 12.92 -35.26
C SER A 176 2.06 12.46 -35.54
N CYS A 177 2.19 11.29 -36.16
CA CYS A 177 3.28 10.88 -37.05
C CYS A 177 2.72 9.78 -37.95
#